data_AF-A0A7C7VXQ3-F1
#
_entry.id   AF-A0A7C7VXQ3-F1
#
_cell.length_a   1.000
_cell.length_b   1.000
_cell.length_c   1.000
_cell.angle_alpha   90.00
_cell.angle_beta   90.00
_cell.angle_gamma   90.00
#
_symmetry.space_group_name_H-M   'P 1'
#
loop_
_entity.id
_entity.type
_entity.pdbx_description
1 polymer ?
#
loop_
_entity_poly.entity_id
_entity_poly.type
_entity_poly.pdbx_seq_one_letter_code
_entity_poly.pdbx_strand_id
1 'polypeptide(L)'
;EKTGLALIFLVTPESGKERVKVLAECTRGFLYLVARYGTTGAKGALAEGTLPLIRRMRALVPPTLPLVVGFGLSRPEHVREVISAGAAGAVVGSRAVEQVAAGVAPEEFAAFVHGLKEATRI
;
A
#
# COMPACT_ATOMS: atom_id res chain seq x y z
N GLU A 1 -17.36 -18.94 5.69
CA GLU A 1 -17.57 -18.02 4.55
C GLU A 1 -18.65 -18.61 3.65
N LYS A 2 -19.58 -17.79 3.13
CA LYS A 2 -20.76 -18.27 2.36
C LYS A 2 -20.80 -17.82 0.88
N THR A 3 -19.90 -16.94 0.45
CA THR A 3 -20.00 -16.26 -0.87
C THR A 3 -18.74 -16.30 -1.74
N GLY A 4 -17.65 -16.95 -1.29
CA GLY A 4 -16.38 -17.00 -2.05
C GLY A 4 -15.63 -15.66 -2.16
N LEU A 5 -16.05 -14.64 -1.40
CA LEU A 5 -15.41 -13.31 -1.38
C LEU A 5 -14.39 -13.20 -0.25
N ALA A 6 -13.21 -12.67 -0.57
CA ALA A 6 -12.18 -12.36 0.40
C ALA A 6 -12.45 -11.01 1.08
N LEU A 7 -12.56 -11.00 2.41
CA LEU A 7 -12.70 -9.77 3.18
C LEU A 7 -11.32 -9.18 3.53
N ILE A 8 -11.04 -8.00 2.97
CA ILE A 8 -9.83 -7.23 3.19
C ILE A 8 -10.05 -6.27 4.37
N PHE A 9 -9.29 -6.45 5.45
CA PHE A 9 -9.31 -5.50 6.58
C PHE A 9 -8.22 -4.45 6.45
N LEU A 10 -8.48 -3.31 7.09
CA LEU A 10 -7.59 -2.16 7.11
C LEU A 10 -6.96 -2.01 8.50
N VAL A 11 -5.67 -1.70 8.52
CA VAL A 11 -4.95 -1.23 9.70
C VAL A 11 -4.34 0.13 9.43
N THR A 12 -4.21 0.92 10.48
CA THR A 12 -3.69 2.30 10.45
C THR A 12 -2.54 2.44 11.45
N PRO A 13 -1.75 3.53 11.45
CA PRO A 13 -0.70 3.76 12.45
C PRO A 13 -1.22 3.70 13.90
N GLU A 14 -2.47 4.09 14.11
CA GLU A 14 -3.15 4.14 15.40
C GLU A 14 -3.72 2.77 15.83
N SER A 15 -3.65 1.75 14.97
CA SER A 15 -4.11 0.40 15.30
C SER A 15 -3.20 -0.24 16.36
N GLY A 16 -3.77 -0.51 17.53
CA GLY A 16 -3.09 -1.23 18.62
C GLY A 16 -2.67 -2.65 18.21
N LYS A 17 -1.65 -3.19 18.87
CA LYS A 17 -1.03 -4.48 18.52
C LYS A 17 -2.04 -5.63 18.50
N GLU A 18 -2.90 -5.68 19.50
CA GLU A 18 -3.93 -6.69 19.72
C GLU A 18 -4.97 -6.62 18.60
N ARG A 19 -5.37 -5.40 18.22
CA ARG A 19 -6.28 -5.16 17.09
C ARG A 19 -5.66 -5.62 15.79
N VAL A 20 -4.39 -5.31 15.53
CA VAL A 20 -3.68 -5.75 14.31
C VAL A 20 -3.68 -7.27 14.20
N LYS A 21 -3.42 -8.00 15.30
CA LYS A 21 -3.45 -9.46 15.30
C LYS A 21 -4.83 -10.04 15.00
N VAL A 22 -5.87 -9.53 15.66
CA VAL A 22 -7.26 -9.96 15.41
C VAL A 22 -7.65 -9.72 13.96
N LEU A 23 -7.34 -8.54 13.42
CA LEU A 23 -7.64 -8.22 12.02
C LEU A 23 -6.86 -9.11 11.06
N ALA A 24 -5.60 -9.45 11.37
CA ALA A 24 -4.81 -10.36 10.56
C ALA A 24 -5.41 -11.77 10.49
N GLU A 25 -5.95 -12.29 11.60
CA GLU A 25 -6.62 -13.61 11.64
C GLU A 25 -7.95 -13.61 10.86
N CYS A 26 -8.70 -12.51 10.92
CA CYS A 26 -9.96 -12.35 10.19
C CYS A 26 -9.78 -12.07 8.70
N THR A 27 -8.61 -11.58 8.29
CA THR A 27 -8.34 -11.18 6.90
C THR A 27 -8.28 -12.38 5.96
N ARG A 28 -8.78 -12.18 4.75
CA ARG A 28 -8.66 -13.10 3.62
C ARG A 28 -8.12 -12.35 2.43
N GLY A 29 -7.18 -12.93 1.69
CA GLY A 29 -6.45 -12.21 0.64
C GLY A 29 -5.24 -11.49 1.23
N PHE A 30 -5.37 -10.21 1.57
CA PHE A 30 -4.26 -9.39 2.09
C PHE A 30 -4.74 -8.41 3.17
N LEU A 31 -3.83 -8.00 4.05
CA LEU A 31 -4.08 -6.95 5.03
C LEU A 31 -3.68 -5.59 4.45
N TYR A 32 -4.61 -4.64 4.44
CA TYR A 32 -4.37 -3.31 3.89
C TYR A 32 -3.83 -2.38 4.98
N LEU A 33 -2.59 -1.90 4.82
CA LEU A 33 -2.02 -0.84 5.66
C LEU A 33 -2.27 0.54 5.03
N VAL A 34 -3.08 1.33 5.72
CA VAL A 34 -3.29 2.75 5.42
C VAL A 34 -2.10 3.53 5.95
N ALA A 35 -1.12 3.80 5.10
CA ALA A 35 -0.02 4.68 5.46
C ALA A 35 -0.49 6.13 5.34
N ARG A 36 -0.70 6.82 6.47
CA ARG A 36 -1.03 8.24 6.43
C ARG A 36 0.11 9.01 5.79
N TYR A 37 -0.15 9.58 4.63
CA TYR A 37 0.77 10.50 3.97
C TYR A 37 0.54 11.91 4.54
N GLY A 38 1.62 12.59 4.93
CA GLY A 38 1.60 13.80 5.74
C GLY A 38 0.65 14.89 5.24
N THR A 39 -0.05 15.53 6.16
CA THR A 39 -0.86 16.71 5.87
C THR A 39 0.04 17.84 5.35
N THR A 40 -0.31 18.38 4.18
CA THR A 40 0.17 19.63 3.55
C THR A 40 1.68 19.88 3.56
N GLY A 41 2.35 19.66 2.42
CA GLY A 41 3.64 20.27 2.09
C GLY A 41 4.66 19.35 1.43
N ALA A 42 4.70 18.07 1.80
CA ALA A 42 5.66 17.10 1.26
C ALA A 42 5.16 16.47 -0.06
N LYS A 43 5.02 17.28 -1.11
CA LYS A 43 4.70 16.79 -2.46
C LYS A 43 5.92 16.08 -3.07
N GLY A 44 6.19 14.84 -2.66
CA GLY A 44 7.11 13.96 -3.40
C GLY A 44 7.95 12.94 -2.63
N ALA A 45 7.84 12.83 -1.30
CA ALA A 45 8.56 11.83 -0.51
C ALA A 45 7.64 11.17 0.52
N LEU A 46 7.85 9.89 0.81
CA LEU A 46 7.08 9.18 1.84
C LEU A 46 7.14 9.94 3.18
N ALA A 47 6.00 9.98 3.88
CA ALA A 47 5.93 10.61 5.20
C ALA A 47 6.94 9.98 6.15
N GLU A 48 7.59 10.81 6.97
CA GLU A 48 8.50 10.35 8.00
C GLU A 48 7.78 9.33 8.89
N GLY A 49 8.39 8.16 9.08
CA GLY A 49 7.79 7.04 9.83
C GLY A 49 7.02 6.02 8.99
N THR A 50 6.78 6.25 7.69
CA THR A 50 6.09 5.25 6.82
C THR A 50 6.85 3.92 6.77
N LEU A 51 8.16 3.95 6.49
CA LEU A 51 8.95 2.71 6.40
C LEU A 51 9.09 2.00 7.75
N PRO A 52 9.40 2.69 8.87
CA PRO A 52 9.31 2.10 10.21
C PRO A 52 7.94 1.49 10.54
N LEU A 53 6.85 2.14 10.16
CA LEU A 53 5.50 1.63 10.36
C LEU A 53 5.28 0.32 9.60
N ILE A 54 5.68 0.25 8.32
CA ILE A 54 5.57 -0.98 7.52
C ILE A 54 6.33 -2.12 8.22
N ARG A 55 7.58 -1.88 8.63
CA ARG A 55 8.40 -2.90 9.33
C ARG A 55 7.75 -3.35 10.63
N ARG A 56 7.24 -2.42 11.44
CA ARG A 56 6.52 -2.72 12.68
C ARG A 56 5.28 -3.57 12.40
N MET A 57 4.43 -3.16 11.47
CA MET A 57 3.19 -3.88 11.15
C MET A 57 3.49 -5.26 10.57
N ARG A 58 4.51 -5.36 9.71
CA ARG A 58 4.96 -6.63 9.14
C ARG A 58 5.39 -7.63 10.21
N ALA A 59 6.04 -7.18 11.28
CA ALA A 59 6.44 -8.01 12.41
C ALA A 59 5.27 -8.46 13.30
N LEU A 60 4.11 -7.81 13.21
CA LEU A 60 2.92 -8.15 14.01
C LEU A 60 2.01 -9.19 13.35
N VAL A 61 2.21 -9.49 12.07
CA VAL A 61 1.30 -10.30 11.27
C VAL A 61 1.99 -11.51 10.63
N PRO A 62 1.31 -12.66 10.48
CA PRO A 62 1.92 -13.90 9.99
C PRO A 62 2.63 -13.71 8.64
N PRO A 63 3.82 -14.32 8.41
CA PRO A 63 4.55 -14.16 7.14
C PRO A 63 3.75 -14.56 5.91
N THR A 64 2.80 -15.48 6.06
CA THR A 64 1.91 -15.96 5.00
C THR A 64 0.82 -14.97 4.61
N LEU A 65 0.53 -13.95 5.44
CA LEU A 65 -0.46 -12.92 5.15
C LEU A 65 0.22 -11.75 4.41
N PRO A 66 -0.11 -11.48 3.13
CA PRO A 66 0.42 -10.33 2.42
C PRO A 66 0.00 -9.02 3.09
N LEU A 67 0.98 -8.14 3.37
CA LEU A 67 0.73 -6.79 3.86
C LEU A 67 0.85 -5.83 2.68
N VAL A 68 -0.26 -5.23 2.27
CA VAL A 68 -0.30 -4.31 1.12
C VAL A 68 -0.44 -2.89 1.64
N VAL A 69 0.40 -1.98 1.13
CA VAL A 69 0.43 -0.59 1.59
C VAL A 69 -0.28 0.31 0.58
N GLY A 70 -1.09 1.23 1.05
CA GLY A 70 -1.64 2.29 0.21
C GLY A 70 -1.72 3.62 0.94
N PHE A 71 -2.32 4.60 0.26
CA PHE A 71 -2.42 6.03 0.59
C PHE A 71 -1.13 6.82 0.32
N GLY A 72 -1.22 7.78 -0.63
CA GLY A 72 -0.15 8.72 -0.96
C GLY A 72 0.96 8.22 -1.91
N LEU A 73 0.86 6.99 -2.41
CA LEU A 73 1.80 6.45 -3.40
C LEU A 73 1.46 7.00 -4.80
N SER A 74 2.46 7.54 -5.51
CA SER A 74 2.25 8.19 -6.83
C SER A 74 3.41 8.03 -7.80
N ARG A 75 4.53 7.45 -7.37
CA ARG A 75 5.75 7.30 -8.18
C ARG A 75 6.37 5.92 -7.98
N PRO A 76 7.14 5.40 -8.97
CA PRO A 76 7.87 4.14 -8.83
C PRO A 76 8.78 4.08 -7.60
N GLU A 77 9.39 5.20 -7.21
CA GLU A 77 10.28 5.28 -6.05
C GLU A 77 9.51 4.96 -4.76
N HIS A 78 8.30 5.49 -4.59
CA HIS A 78 7.46 5.19 -3.43
C HIS A 78 7.15 3.69 -3.36
N VAL A 79 6.87 3.06 -4.51
CA VAL A 79 6.62 1.61 -4.59
C VAL A 79 7.87 0.84 -4.15
N ARG A 80 9.03 1.16 -4.72
CA ARG A 80 10.28 0.49 -4.37
C ARG A 80 10.57 0.60 -2.87
N GLU A 81 10.39 1.78 -2.28
CA GLU A 81 10.63 2.03 -0.87
C GLU A 81 9.71 1.21 0.05
N VAL A 82 8.41 1.14 -0.24
CA VAL A 82 7.47 0.35 0.58
C VAL A 82 7.70 -1.16 0.45
N ILE A 83 8.01 -1.66 -0.76
CA ILE A 83 8.35 -3.07 -0.96
C ILE A 83 9.65 -3.41 -0.21
N SER A 84 10.66 -2.54 -0.30
CA SER A 84 11.93 -2.68 0.43
C SER A 84 11.76 -2.65 1.95
N ALA A 85 10.70 -2.03 2.46
CA ALA A 85 10.37 -2.04 3.88
C ALA A 85 9.60 -3.30 4.34
N GLY A 86 9.28 -4.21 3.43
CA GLY A 86 8.60 -5.48 3.74
C GLY A 86 7.11 -5.53 3.38
N ALA A 87 6.62 -4.57 2.60
CA ALA A 87 5.30 -4.67 1.99
C ALA A 87 5.30 -5.75 0.90
N ALA A 88 4.23 -6.53 0.83
CA ALA A 88 4.00 -7.50 -0.25
C ALA A 88 3.42 -6.84 -1.51
N GLY A 89 2.93 -5.60 -1.40
CA GLY A 89 2.35 -4.86 -2.51
C GLY A 89 2.10 -3.40 -2.18
N ALA A 90 1.79 -2.62 -3.21
CA ALA A 90 1.49 -1.20 -3.16
C ALA A 90 0.18 -0.89 -3.90
N VAL A 91 -0.63 0.02 -3.37
CA VAL A 91 -1.88 0.49 -3.98
C VAL A 91 -1.73 1.97 -4.37
N VAL A 92 -1.86 2.25 -5.67
CA VAL A 92 -1.79 3.59 -6.26
C VAL A 92 -3.15 3.95 -6.86
N GLY A 93 -3.93 4.75 -6.13
CA GLY A 93 -5.29 5.14 -6.52
C GLY A 93 -5.35 6.53 -7.14
N SER A 94 -5.23 7.58 -6.31
CA SER A 94 -5.43 8.98 -6.71
C SER A 94 -4.62 9.38 -7.94
N ARG A 95 -3.35 8.99 -8.03
CA ARG A 95 -2.50 9.32 -9.19
C ARG A 95 -2.99 8.68 -10.49
N ALA A 96 -3.50 7.44 -10.42
CA ALA A 96 -4.07 6.78 -11.58
C ALA A 96 -5.35 7.48 -12.05
N VAL A 97 -6.23 7.83 -11.10
CA VAL A 97 -7.46 8.59 -11.39
C VAL A 97 -7.14 9.97 -11.96
N GLU A 98 -6.15 10.67 -11.42
CA GLU A 98 -5.69 11.98 -11.94
C GLU A 98 -5.25 11.89 -13.41
N GLN A 99 -4.47 10.86 -13.79
CA GLN A 99 -4.04 10.69 -15.18
C GLN A 99 -5.22 10.43 -16.12
N VAL A 100 -6.13 9.53 -15.72
CA VAL A 100 -7.34 9.25 -16.51
C VAL A 100 -8.21 10.51 -16.65
N ALA A 101 -8.40 11.26 -15.56
CA ALA A 101 -9.17 12.50 -15.57
C ALA A 101 -8.51 13.60 -16.41
N ALA A 102 -7.18 13.61 -16.51
CA ALA A 102 -6.43 14.52 -17.37
C ALA A 102 -6.44 14.13 -18.85
N GLY A 103 -7.08 13.01 -19.22
CA GLY A 103 -7.15 12.54 -20.59
C GLY A 103 -5.83 11.97 -21.11
N VAL A 104 -4.98 11.46 -20.22
CA VAL A 104 -3.73 10.76 -20.60
C VAL A 104 -4.06 9.60 -21.54
N ALA A 105 -3.31 9.48 -22.64
CA ALA A 105 -3.52 8.44 -23.63
C ALA A 105 -3.34 7.04 -23.01
N PRO A 106 -4.09 6.00 -23.45
CA PRO A 106 -3.98 4.66 -22.91
C PRO A 106 -2.55 4.10 -22.88
N GLU A 107 -1.73 4.43 -23.89
CA GLU A 107 -0.33 3.99 -24.01
C GLU A 107 0.55 4.64 -22.94
N GLU A 108 0.34 5.92 -22.65
CA GLU A 108 1.06 6.65 -21.60
C GLU A 108 0.63 6.18 -20.21
N PHE A 109 -0.67 5.92 -20.01
CA PHE A 109 -1.17 5.32 -18.76
C PHE A 109 -0.60 3.91 -18.56
N ALA A 110 -0.54 3.10 -19.62
CA ALA A 110 0.09 1.79 -19.56
C ALA A 110 1.58 1.89 -19.21
N ALA A 111 2.32 2.85 -19.79
CA ALA A 111 3.71 3.10 -19.44
C ALA A 111 3.88 3.50 -17.96
N PHE A 112 2.97 4.32 -17.43
CA PHE A 112 2.93 4.66 -16.00
C PHE A 112 2.72 3.42 -15.12
N VAL A 113 1.74 2.58 -15.44
CA VAL A 113 1.48 1.33 -14.71
C VAL A 113 2.66 0.36 -14.80
N HIS A 114 3.30 0.25 -15.97
CA HIS A 114 4.53 -0.52 -16.14
C HIS A 114 5.65 -0.01 -15.25
N GLY A 115 5.88 1.31 -15.18
CA GLY A 115 6.89 1.90 -14.30
C GLY A 115 6.64 1.57 -12.82
N LEU A 116 5.39 1.62 -12.36
CA LEU A 116 5.02 1.19 -11.02
C LEU A 116 5.28 -0.31 -10.81
N LYS A 117 4.97 -1.15 -11.81
CA LYS A 117 5.15 -2.60 -11.71
C LYS A 117 6.63 -2.99 -11.68
N GLU A 118 7.48 -2.38 -12.49
CA GLU A 118 8.93 -2.62 -12.48
C GLU A 118 9.54 -2.28 -11.12
N ALA A 119 9.05 -1.22 -10.45
CA ALA A 119 9.50 -0.88 -9.10
C ALA A 119 9.15 -1.92 -8.02
N THR A 120 8.30 -2.90 -8.32
CA THR A 120 8.02 -4.03 -7.40
C THR A 120 9.09 -5.13 -7.46
N ARG A 121 9.98 -5.11 -8.46
CA ARG A 121 11.06 -6.08 -8.64
C ARG A 121 12.28 -5.57 -7.87
N ILE A 122 12.43 -6.04 -6.63
CA ILE A 122 13.60 -5.79 -5.77
C ILE A 122 14.31 -7.09 -5.42
#